data_AF-A0A9P1IBX1-F1
#
_entry.id   AF-A0A9P1IBX1-F1
#
_cell.length_a   1.000
_cell.length_b   1.000
_cell.length_c   1.000
_cell.angle_alpha   90.00
_cell.angle_beta   90.00
_cell.angle_gamma   90.00
#
_symmetry.space_group_name_H-M   'P 1'
#
loop_
_entity.id
_entity.type
_entity.pdbx_description
1 polymer ?
#
loop_
_entity_poly.entity_id
_entity_poly.type
_entity_poly.pdbx_seq_one_letter_code
_entity_poly.pdbx_strand_id
1 'polypeptide(L)'
;MPMWNSLQNTATVNLTYHPFGIAQCQKQNDGIKCQCQHGNQECIMNQLQACVIAALEVPQLYMRVVNCIQGKRDINKAMGECIVNARPRPDLDERFIQNCAQSQLGAKLMYQHGQRQHKIARDLNWVPWIMVNGAREQKAEISMNYVLCKFASLSSSQYCQQSDDNI
;
A
#
# COMPACT_ATOMS: atom_id res chain seq x y z
N MET A 1 3.21 10.36 -1.70
CA MET A 1 4.48 9.61 -1.54
C MET A 1 5.59 10.23 -2.39
N PRO A 2 6.43 11.14 -1.84
CA PRO A 2 7.48 11.83 -2.59
C PRO A 2 8.46 10.88 -3.28
N MET A 3 8.97 9.86 -2.56
CA MET A 3 9.90 8.86 -3.11
C MET A 3 9.32 8.17 -4.35
N TRP A 4 8.10 7.65 -4.25
CA TRP A 4 7.48 6.93 -5.36
C TRP A 4 7.28 7.83 -6.58
N ASN A 5 6.83 9.07 -6.37
CA ASN A 5 6.65 10.01 -7.48
C ASN A 5 7.96 10.29 -8.24
N SER A 6 9.08 10.37 -7.53
CA SER A 6 10.40 10.62 -8.12
C SER A 6 11.03 9.38 -8.77
N LEU A 7 10.79 8.18 -8.21
CA LEU A 7 11.55 6.97 -8.59
C LEU A 7 10.73 5.91 -9.35
N GLN A 8 9.40 6.01 -9.43
CA GLN A 8 8.54 4.97 -10.05
C GLN A 8 8.82 4.65 -11.53
N ASN A 9 9.41 5.60 -12.26
CA ASN A 9 9.78 5.45 -13.67
C ASN A 9 11.27 5.10 -13.83
N THR A 10 11.99 4.91 -12.72
CA THR A 10 13.37 4.44 -12.72
C THR A 10 13.39 2.92 -12.56
N ALA A 11 14.41 2.27 -13.12
CA ALA A 11 14.63 0.83 -12.88
C ALA A 11 15.29 0.54 -11.51
N THR A 12 15.34 1.54 -10.62
CA THR A 12 16.17 1.49 -9.41
C THR A 12 15.41 1.08 -8.15
N VAL A 13 14.08 1.21 -8.16
CA VAL A 13 13.22 0.86 -7.01
C VAL A 13 12.10 -0.07 -7.46
N ASN A 14 12.00 -1.23 -6.82
CA ASN A 14 10.82 -2.09 -6.90
C ASN A 14 10.05 -1.99 -5.58
N LEU A 15 8.80 -1.50 -5.65
CA LEU A 15 7.95 -1.29 -4.47
C LEU A 15 6.84 -2.35 -4.41
N THR A 16 6.82 -3.10 -3.31
CA THR A 16 5.69 -3.94 -2.93
C THR A 16 4.98 -3.34 -1.73
N TYR A 17 3.65 -3.32 -1.74
CA TYR A 17 2.82 -2.76 -0.68
C TYR A 17 1.81 -3.80 -0.16
N HIS A 18 1.63 -3.85 1.17
CA HIS A 18 0.73 -4.78 1.84
C HIS A 18 -0.29 -4.02 2.72
N PRO A 19 -1.54 -3.83 2.26
CA PRO A 19 -2.60 -3.20 3.05
C PRO A 19 -3.15 -4.18 4.08
N PHE A 20 -2.42 -4.34 5.19
CA PHE A 20 -2.79 -5.26 6.26
C PHE A 20 -2.45 -4.69 7.63
N GLY A 21 -1.21 -4.20 7.79
CA GLY A 21 -0.73 -3.64 9.03
C GLY A 21 -0.69 -4.68 10.14
N ILE A 22 -1.37 -4.41 11.25
CA ILE A 22 -1.45 -5.30 12.42
C ILE A 22 -2.88 -5.83 12.64
N ALA A 23 -3.67 -5.89 11.56
CA ALA A 23 -4.93 -6.61 11.54
C ALA A 23 -4.73 -8.11 11.84
N GLN A 24 -5.78 -8.75 12.33
CA GLN A 24 -5.84 -10.19 12.57
C GLN A 24 -6.93 -10.79 11.70
N CYS A 25 -6.57 -11.71 10.81
CA CYS A 25 -7.52 -12.39 9.93
C CYS A 25 -7.41 -13.90 10.10
N GLN A 26 -8.55 -14.57 10.17
CA GLN A 26 -8.65 -16.01 10.35
C GLN A 26 -9.63 -16.61 9.34
N LYS A 27 -9.34 -17.83 8.90
CA LYS A 27 -10.29 -18.66 8.14
C LYS A 27 -11.36 -19.16 9.10
N GLN A 28 -12.61 -19.03 8.69
CA GLN A 28 -13.80 -19.56 9.34
C GLN A 28 -14.60 -20.38 8.33
N ASN A 29 -15.62 -21.11 8.78
CA ASN A 29 -16.47 -21.93 7.91
C ASN A 29 -17.09 -21.10 6.77
N ASP A 30 -17.39 -19.82 7.06
CA ASP A 30 -18.16 -18.94 6.17
C ASP A 30 -17.25 -17.95 5.40
N GLY A 31 -15.92 -18.12 5.47
CA GLY A 31 -14.94 -17.30 4.77
C GLY A 31 -13.83 -16.75 5.65
N ILE A 32 -13.34 -15.54 5.35
CA ILE A 32 -12.30 -14.87 6.11
C ILE A 32 -12.93 -13.83 7.03
N LYS A 33 -12.62 -13.91 8.32
CA LYS A 33 -12.96 -12.86 9.30
C LYS A 33 -11.72 -12.08 9.69
N CYS A 34 -11.78 -10.76 9.54
CA CYS A 34 -10.70 -9.85 9.85
C CYS A 34 -11.11 -8.89 10.98
N GLN A 35 -10.17 -8.59 11.87
CA GLN A 35 -10.27 -7.58 12.92
C GLN A 35 -9.13 -6.59 12.74
N CYS A 36 -9.46 -5.30 12.65
CA CYS A 36 -8.52 -4.21 12.45
C CYS A 36 -8.53 -3.30 13.68
N GLN A 37 -7.45 -2.55 13.90
CA GLN A 37 -7.26 -1.78 15.14
C GLN A 37 -8.26 -0.65 15.29
N HIS A 38 -8.64 -0.03 14.19
CA HIS A 38 -9.60 1.07 14.12
C HIS A 38 -10.97 0.58 13.63
N GLY A 39 -11.29 -0.69 13.90
CA GLY A 39 -12.59 -1.29 13.63
C GLY A 39 -12.86 -1.62 12.16
N ASN A 40 -14.14 -1.86 11.85
CA ASN A 40 -14.56 -2.40 10.55
C ASN A 40 -14.27 -1.45 9.38
N GLN A 41 -14.29 -0.14 9.61
CA GLN A 41 -14.01 0.84 8.56
C GLN A 41 -12.57 0.70 8.04
N GLU A 42 -11.59 0.50 8.93
CA GLU A 42 -10.21 0.22 8.53
C GLU A 42 -10.12 -1.08 7.73
N CYS A 43 -10.82 -2.13 8.16
CA CYS A 43 -10.84 -3.40 7.42
C CYS A 43 -11.39 -3.22 6.00
N ILE A 44 -12.49 -2.49 5.82
CA ILE A 44 -13.04 -2.20 4.48
C ILE A 44 -12.03 -1.40 3.64
N MET A 45 -11.35 -0.42 4.23
CA MET A 45 -10.36 0.39 3.52
C MET A 45 -9.11 -0.41 3.13
N ASN A 46 -8.65 -1.34 3.98
CA ASN A 46 -7.57 -2.26 3.67
C ASN A 46 -7.97 -3.26 2.57
N GLN A 47 -9.22 -3.76 2.61
CA GLN A 47 -9.78 -4.60 1.56
C GLN A 47 -9.89 -3.85 0.22
N LEU A 48 -10.34 -2.59 0.24
CA LEU A 48 -10.37 -1.73 -0.95
C LEU A 48 -8.99 -1.62 -1.58
N GLN A 49 -7.96 -1.33 -0.80
CA GLN A 49 -6.59 -1.25 -1.29
C GLN A 49 -6.10 -2.60 -1.85
N ALA A 50 -6.43 -3.72 -1.20
CA ALA A 50 -6.10 -5.05 -1.69
C ALA A 50 -6.80 -5.36 -3.03
N CYS A 51 -8.07 -4.98 -3.20
CA CYS A 51 -8.82 -5.11 -4.45
C CYS A 51 -8.22 -4.25 -5.57
N VAL A 52 -7.79 -3.03 -5.26
CA VAL A 52 -7.10 -2.13 -6.22
C VAL A 52 -5.77 -2.74 -6.67
N ILE A 53 -4.97 -3.28 -5.75
CA ILE A 53 -3.71 -3.96 -6.10
C ILE A 53 -3.97 -5.16 -7.00
N ALA A 54 -4.98 -5.97 -6.67
CA ALA A 54 -5.34 -7.15 -7.45
C ALA A 54 -5.89 -6.82 -8.86
N ALA A 55 -6.61 -5.71 -9.02
CA ALA A 55 -7.21 -5.35 -10.30
C ALA A 55 -6.25 -4.59 -11.25
N LEU A 56 -5.33 -3.82 -10.68
CA LEU A 56 -4.40 -3.01 -11.47
C LEU A 56 -3.06 -3.69 -11.69
N GLU A 57 -2.60 -4.52 -10.75
CA GLU A 57 -1.39 -5.37 -10.77
C GLU A 57 -0.03 -4.65 -10.91
N VAL A 58 -0.03 -3.47 -11.54
CA VAL A 58 1.14 -2.66 -11.86
C VAL A 58 1.35 -1.60 -10.78
N PRO A 59 2.51 -1.57 -10.09
CA PRO A 59 2.78 -0.61 -9.02
C PRO A 59 2.55 0.85 -9.41
N GLN A 60 2.92 1.24 -10.63
CA GLN A 60 2.74 2.59 -11.15
C GLN A 60 1.26 3.01 -11.20
N LEU A 61 0.36 2.04 -11.40
CA LEU A 61 -1.09 2.27 -11.40
C LEU A 61 -1.64 2.20 -9.98
N TYR A 62 -1.43 1.09 -9.26
CA TYR A 62 -2.10 0.91 -7.96
C TYR A 62 -1.55 1.83 -6.88
N MET A 63 -0.25 2.18 -6.87
CA MET A 63 0.30 3.01 -5.80
C MET A 63 -0.24 4.44 -5.85
N ARG A 64 -0.60 4.95 -7.04
CA ARG A 64 -1.27 6.25 -7.17
C ARG A 64 -2.63 6.23 -6.49
N VAL A 65 -3.41 5.18 -6.73
CA VAL A 65 -4.74 4.98 -6.16
C VAL A 65 -4.65 4.74 -4.65
N VAL A 66 -3.77 3.82 -4.22
CA VAL A 66 -3.49 3.55 -2.80
C VAL A 66 -3.10 4.83 -2.07
N ASN A 67 -2.16 5.64 -2.61
CA ASN A 67 -1.77 6.92 -2.02
C ASN A 67 -2.96 7.88 -1.86
N CYS A 68 -3.90 7.88 -2.80
CA CYS A 68 -5.10 8.70 -2.69
C CYS A 68 -6.07 8.17 -1.63
N ILE A 69 -6.26 6.84 -1.55
CA ILE A 69 -7.17 6.20 -0.58
C ILE A 69 -6.70 6.47 0.86
N GLN A 70 -5.39 6.52 1.09
CA GLN A 70 -4.83 6.81 2.41
C GLN A 70 -5.31 8.18 2.92
N GLY A 71 -5.89 8.20 4.13
CA GLY A 71 -6.45 9.40 4.75
C GLY A 71 -7.88 9.73 4.34
N LYS A 72 -8.52 8.95 3.45
CA LYS A 72 -9.96 9.09 3.18
C LYS A 72 -10.77 8.55 4.35
N ARG A 73 -11.83 9.29 4.69
CA ARG A 73 -12.68 8.99 5.85
C ARG A 73 -13.44 7.67 5.70
N ASP A 74 -13.91 7.39 4.49
CA ASP A 74 -14.76 6.24 4.22
C ASP A 74 -14.62 5.74 2.77
N ILE A 75 -15.23 4.59 2.50
CA ILE A 75 -15.21 3.94 1.18
C ILE A 75 -15.88 4.80 0.12
N ASN A 76 -16.94 5.55 0.43
CA ASN A 76 -17.64 6.37 -0.55
C ASN A 76 -16.72 7.50 -1.04
N LYS A 77 -16.01 8.15 -0.11
CA LYS A 77 -15.00 9.16 -0.43
C LYS A 77 -13.81 8.57 -1.20
N ALA A 78 -13.34 7.40 -0.80
CA ALA A 78 -12.26 6.71 -1.48
C ALA A 78 -12.62 6.31 -2.93
N MET A 79 -13.79 5.70 -3.13
CA MET A 79 -14.30 5.33 -4.44
C MET A 79 -14.48 6.57 -5.33
N GLY A 80 -15.18 7.59 -4.84
CA GLY A 80 -15.47 8.79 -5.63
C GLY A 80 -14.20 9.54 -6.04
N GLU A 81 -13.33 9.84 -5.09
CA GLU A 81 -12.18 10.72 -5.33
C GLU A 81 -10.99 9.99 -5.97
N CYS A 82 -10.73 8.74 -5.59
CA CYS A 82 -9.50 8.03 -5.96
C CYS A 82 -9.65 7.01 -7.07
N ILE A 83 -10.88 6.61 -7.40
CA ILE A 83 -11.16 5.60 -8.42
C ILE A 83 -12.01 6.22 -9.53
N VAL A 84 -13.21 6.70 -9.22
CA VAL A 84 -14.17 7.23 -10.21
C VAL A 84 -13.66 8.53 -10.85
N ASN A 85 -13.22 9.50 -10.02
CA ASN A 85 -12.73 10.78 -10.54
C ASN A 85 -11.31 10.65 -11.12
N ALA A 86 -10.45 9.87 -10.46
CA ALA A 86 -9.05 9.73 -10.87
C ALA A 86 -8.88 8.86 -12.12
N ARG A 87 -9.85 7.98 -12.42
CA ARG A 87 -9.88 7.05 -13.56
C ARG A 87 -8.51 6.43 -13.85
N PRO A 88 -7.95 5.64 -12.92
CA PRO A 88 -6.57 5.16 -13.02
C PRO A 88 -6.32 4.26 -14.24
N ARG A 89 -7.38 3.64 -14.79
CA ARG A 89 -7.34 2.86 -16.03
C ARG A 89 -8.71 2.94 -16.73
N PRO A 90 -8.78 3.07 -18.08
CA PRO A 90 -10.05 3.25 -18.79
C PRO A 90 -11.05 2.09 -18.65
N ASP A 91 -10.54 0.87 -18.48
CA ASP A 91 -11.29 -0.40 -18.39
C ASP A 91 -11.44 -0.89 -16.94
N LEU A 92 -11.11 -0.08 -15.94
CA LEU A 92 -11.30 -0.47 -14.54
C LEU A 92 -12.80 -0.55 -14.21
N ASP A 93 -13.27 -1.73 -13.83
CA ASP A 93 -14.65 -1.90 -13.35
C ASP A 93 -14.79 -1.37 -11.91
N GLU A 94 -15.24 -0.13 -11.80
CA GLU A 94 -15.44 0.57 -10.52
C GLU A 94 -16.46 -0.15 -9.62
N ARG A 95 -17.50 -0.76 -10.20
CA ARG A 95 -18.50 -1.53 -9.45
C ARG A 95 -17.91 -2.81 -8.90
N PHE A 96 -17.08 -3.49 -9.69
CA PHE A 96 -16.32 -4.63 -9.20
C PHE A 96 -15.42 -4.24 -8.02
N ILE A 97 -14.69 -3.12 -8.10
CA ILE A 97 -13.82 -2.68 -7.00
C ILE A 97 -14.62 -2.40 -5.72
N GLN A 98 -15.74 -1.70 -5.84
CA GLN A 98 -16.61 -1.41 -4.69
C GLN A 98 -17.15 -2.69 -4.05
N ASN A 99 -17.67 -3.61 -4.87
CA ASN A 99 -18.20 -4.89 -4.40
C ASN A 99 -17.10 -5.77 -3.79
N CYS A 100 -15.91 -5.79 -4.41
CA CYS A 100 -14.75 -6.52 -3.92
C CYS A 100 -14.41 -6.10 -2.49
N ALA A 101 -14.31 -4.78 -2.24
CA ALA A 101 -13.94 -4.21 -0.94
C ALA A 101 -14.91 -4.54 0.21
N GLN A 102 -16.14 -4.95 -0.10
CA GLN A 102 -17.20 -5.25 0.86
C GLN A 102 -17.60 -6.73 0.87
N SER A 103 -16.79 -7.60 0.26
CA SER A 103 -17.10 -9.02 0.07
C SER A 103 -16.02 -9.94 0.66
N GLN A 104 -16.32 -11.25 0.66
CA GLN A 104 -15.33 -12.28 1.00
C GLN A 104 -14.10 -12.26 0.09
N LEU A 105 -14.21 -11.74 -1.13
CA LEU A 105 -13.07 -11.56 -2.01
C LEU A 105 -12.10 -10.52 -1.44
N GLY A 106 -12.59 -9.36 -1.02
CA GLY A 106 -11.77 -8.32 -0.39
C GLY A 106 -11.08 -8.84 0.88
N ALA A 107 -11.84 -9.50 1.76
CA ALA A 107 -11.30 -10.11 2.97
C ALA A 107 -10.21 -11.16 2.67
N LYS A 108 -10.42 -11.99 1.64
CA LYS A 108 -9.42 -12.98 1.18
C LYS A 108 -8.16 -12.33 0.63
N LEU A 109 -8.28 -11.29 -0.19
CA LEU A 109 -7.13 -10.55 -0.75
C LEU A 109 -6.33 -9.88 0.37
N MET A 110 -7.00 -9.19 1.29
CA MET A 110 -6.39 -8.60 2.48
C MET A 110 -5.65 -9.66 3.31
N TYR A 111 -6.28 -10.81 3.57
CA TYR A 111 -5.64 -11.92 4.28
C TYR A 111 -4.40 -12.46 3.56
N GLN A 112 -4.41 -12.56 2.23
CA GLN A 112 -3.23 -12.96 1.45
C GLN A 112 -2.08 -11.95 1.59
N HIS A 113 -2.38 -10.64 1.67
CA HIS A 113 -1.35 -9.65 1.98
C HIS A 113 -0.78 -9.84 3.39
N GLY A 114 -1.63 -10.10 4.40
CA GLY A 114 -1.19 -10.44 5.75
C GLY A 114 -0.30 -11.68 5.80
N GLN A 115 -0.65 -12.74 5.07
CA GLN A 115 0.16 -13.96 4.98
C GLN A 115 1.53 -13.72 4.32
N ARG A 116 1.60 -12.87 3.30
CA ARG A 116 2.87 -12.48 2.67
C ARG A 116 3.71 -11.62 3.62
N GLN A 117 3.08 -10.64 4.27
CA GLN A 117 3.70 -9.78 5.27
C GLN A 117 4.31 -10.60 6.42
N HIS A 118 3.55 -11.51 7.02
CA HIS A 118 4.01 -12.30 8.16
C HIS A 118 5.19 -13.23 7.83
N LYS A 119 5.29 -13.68 6.56
CA LYS A 119 6.45 -14.48 6.10
C LYS A 119 7.76 -13.69 6.11
N ILE A 120 7.71 -12.41 5.74
CA ILE A 120 8.91 -11.57 5.57
C ILE A 120 9.19 -10.65 6.76
N ALA A 121 8.16 -10.25 7.51
CA ALA A 121 8.21 -9.33 8.64
C ALA A 121 7.63 -10.01 9.89
N ARG A 122 8.33 -11.03 10.39
CA ARG A 122 7.86 -11.87 11.51
C ARG A 122 7.68 -11.08 12.81
N ASP A 123 8.54 -10.09 13.04
CA ASP A 123 8.56 -9.27 14.26
C ASP A 123 7.73 -7.99 14.15
N LEU A 124 6.85 -7.90 13.13
CA LEU A 124 6.03 -6.72 12.90
C LEU A 124 5.04 -6.50 14.05
N ASN A 125 5.28 -5.44 14.81
CA ASN A 125 4.48 -5.02 15.96
C ASN A 125 3.98 -3.57 15.86
N TRP A 126 4.39 -2.85 14.81
CA TRP A 126 4.09 -1.44 14.59
C TRP A 126 4.01 -1.15 13.09
N VAL A 127 3.26 -0.10 12.73
CA VAL A 127 3.12 0.39 11.36
C VAL A 127 3.44 1.89 11.28
N PRO A 128 4.08 2.36 10.20
CA PRO A 128 4.49 1.60 9.01
C PRO A 128 5.69 0.68 9.27
N TRP A 129 5.68 -0.51 8.67
CA TRP A 129 6.82 -1.44 8.68
C TRP A 129 7.49 -1.48 7.31
N ILE A 130 8.58 -0.73 7.18
CA ILE A 130 9.33 -0.57 5.94
C ILE A 130 10.53 -1.51 5.93
N MET A 131 10.69 -2.20 4.81
CA MET A 131 11.85 -3.04 4.51
C MET A 131 12.51 -2.54 3.23
N VAL A 132 13.85 -2.49 3.22
CA VAL A 132 14.65 -2.14 2.05
C VAL A 132 15.60 -3.32 1.78
N ASN A 133 15.58 -3.85 0.56
CA ASN A 133 16.36 -5.02 0.15
C ASN A 133 16.24 -6.23 1.09
N GLY A 134 15.02 -6.48 1.59
CA GLY A 134 14.73 -7.63 2.46
C GLY A 134 15.08 -7.46 3.93
N ALA A 135 15.63 -6.31 4.34
CA ALA A 135 15.95 -6.00 5.74
C ALA A 135 15.02 -4.90 6.28
N ARG A 136 14.65 -5.01 7.56
CA ARG A 136 13.91 -3.96 8.28
C ARG A 136 14.76 -2.69 8.35
N GLU A 137 14.19 -1.57 7.90
CA GLU A 137 14.87 -0.27 7.91
C GLU A 137 13.99 0.77 8.59
N GLN A 138 14.25 0.99 9.88
CA GLN A 138 13.43 1.87 10.71
C GLN A 138 13.64 3.35 10.34
N LYS A 139 14.83 3.75 9.88
CA LYS A 139 15.08 5.15 9.49
C LYS A 139 14.25 5.56 8.27
N ALA A 140 13.83 4.59 7.45
CA ALA A 140 12.98 4.86 6.30
C ALA A 140 11.57 5.33 6.69
N GLU A 141 11.13 5.10 7.93
CA GLU A 141 9.85 5.61 8.46
C GLU A 141 9.88 7.13 8.67
N ILE A 142 11.08 7.66 8.96
CA ILE A 142 11.30 9.08 9.20
C ILE A 142 11.76 9.75 7.90
N SER A 143 12.78 9.18 7.25
CA SER A 143 13.35 9.72 6.02
C SER A 143 13.76 8.59 5.08
N MET A 144 12.87 8.29 4.13
CA MET A 144 13.16 7.37 3.02
C MET A 144 14.31 7.88 2.15
N ASN A 145 14.43 9.20 1.96
CA ASN A 145 15.52 9.80 1.19
C ASN A 145 16.88 9.48 1.82
N TYR A 146 17.03 9.73 3.13
CA TYR A 146 18.27 9.45 3.87
C TYR A 146 18.73 8.00 3.73
N VAL A 147 17.78 7.06 3.67
CA VAL A 147 18.07 5.64 3.48
C VAL A 147 18.47 5.35 2.03
N LEU A 148 17.64 5.76 1.06
CA LEU A 148 17.82 5.41 -0.33
C LEU A 148 19.04 6.09 -0.97
N CYS A 149 19.40 7.29 -0.53
CA CYS A 149 20.50 8.06 -1.12
C CYS A 149 21.90 7.55 -0.73
N LYS A 150 21.97 6.56 0.17
CA LYS A 150 23.21 5.83 0.47
C LYS A 150 23.56 4.78 -0.56
N PHE A 151 22.61 4.35 -1.39
CA PHE A 151 22.88 3.39 -2.46
C PHE A 151 23.53 4.12 -3.65
N ALA A 152 24.66 3.62 -4.13
CA ALA A 152 25.39 4.20 -5.27
C ALA A 152 24.51 4.31 -6.54
N SER A 153 23.52 3.43 -6.70
CA SER A 153 22.55 3.49 -7.79
C SER A 153 21.59 4.67 -7.71
N LEU A 154 21.46 5.32 -6.55
CA LEU A 154 20.55 6.44 -6.30
C LEU A 154 21.25 7.72 -5.86
N SER A 155 22.50 7.66 -5.38
CA SER A 155 23.22 8.82 -4.83
C SER A 155 23.32 9.99 -5.80
N SER A 156 23.42 9.72 -7.11
CA SER A 156 23.48 10.74 -8.16
C SER A 156 22.12 11.07 -8.78
N SER A 157 21.03 10.49 -8.28
CA SER A 157 19.69 10.76 -8.78
C SER A 157 19.21 12.15 -8.35
N GLN A 158 18.36 12.78 -9.17
CA GLN A 158 17.73 14.05 -8.82
C GLN A 158 16.99 13.98 -7.47
N TYR A 159 16.40 12.84 -7.14
CA TYR A 159 15.75 12.59 -5.85
C TYR A 159 16.70 12.82 -4.66
N CYS A 160 17.97 12.43 -4.80
CA CYS A 160 18.98 12.55 -3.75
C CYS A 160 19.73 13.89 -3.75
N GLN A 161 19.60 14.68 -4.81
CA GLN A 161 20.18 16.01 -4.90
C GLN A 161 19.24 17.10 -4.34
N GLN A 162 17.97 16.77 -4.10
CA GLN A 162 16.96 17.70 -3.57
C GLN A 162 16.87 17.71 -2.03
N SER A 163 17.75 17.00 -1.32
CA SER A 163 17.66 16.81 0.14
C SER A 163 18.43 17.82 1.00
N ASP A 164 19.12 18.81 0.40
CA ASP A 164 19.98 19.73 1.16
C ASP A 164 19.29 21.01 1.68
N ASP A 165 17.99 21.22 1.40
CA ASP A 165 17.37 22.53 1.65
C ASP A 165 16.33 22.63 2.79
N ASN A 166 16.08 21.59 3.61
CA ASN A 166 15.14 21.75 4.73
C ASN A 166 15.46 20.86 5.96
N ILE A 167 16.46 21.26 6.74
CA ILE A 167 16.52 21.05 8.20
C ILE A 167 16.72 22.40 8.86
#